data_AF-A0AAW9IWE3-F1
#
_entry.id   AF-A0AAW9IWE3-F1
#
_cell.length_a   1.000
_cell.length_b   1.000
_cell.length_c   1.000
_cell.angle_alpha   90.00
_cell.angle_beta   90.00
_cell.angle_gamma   90.00
#
_symmetry.space_group_name_H-M   'P 1'
#
loop_
_entity.id
_entity.type
_entity.pdbx_description
1 polymer ?
#
loop_
_entity_poly.entity_id
_entity_poly.type
_entity_poly.pdbx_seq_one_letter_code
_entity_poly.pdbx_strand_id
1 'polypeptide(L)'
;ILSGLIAGILIGFFTEYYTSDNYNPTKKLADMTKTGPATTIIGGLSLGMVSTAIPVIIVSLSVLISFNLSGGANDFNLGLYGIAISAVGMLSTLGITLATDAYGPIADSAGGIAEMSNQDPEVRKRTDALDSLGNTTAATCKGFAIGSAALTALAFIAAYKDSIENIVKSGAYKFEFNLSILNPQVLIG
;
A
#
# COMPACT_ATOMS: atom_id res chain seq x y z
N ILE A 1 -4.27 16.23 1.84
CA ILE A 1 -5.44 15.41 2.25
C ILE A 1 -6.12 14.75 1.06
N LEU A 2 -6.87 15.48 0.22
CA LEU A 2 -7.65 14.88 -0.88
C LEU A 2 -6.80 14.04 -1.85
N SER A 3 -5.60 14.50 -2.21
CA SER A 3 -4.65 13.73 -3.04
C SER A 3 -4.38 12.34 -2.47
N GLY A 4 -4.04 12.26 -1.18
CA GLY A 4 -3.73 10.99 -0.52
C GLY A 4 -4.95 10.11 -0.32
N LEU A 5 -6.13 10.70 -0.03
CA LEU A 5 -7.38 9.95 0.06
C LEU A 5 -7.71 9.28 -1.28
N ILE A 6 -7.67 10.04 -2.38
CA ILE A 6 -7.91 9.52 -3.73
C ILE A 6 -6.86 8.46 -4.08
N ALA A 7 -5.59 8.69 -3.76
CA ALA A 7 -4.53 7.71 -3.97
C ALA A 7 -4.80 6.40 -3.22
N GLY A 8 -5.26 6.46 -1.96
CA GLY A 8 -5.65 5.30 -1.16
C GLY A 8 -6.80 4.51 -1.78
N ILE A 9 -7.85 5.20 -2.23
CA ILE A 9 -8.99 4.56 -2.91
C ILE A 9 -8.53 3.88 -4.20
N LEU A 10 -7.74 4.56 -5.03
CA LEU A 10 -7.24 4.00 -6.28
C LEU A 10 -6.33 2.79 -6.05
N ILE A 11 -5.42 2.85 -5.09
CA ILE A 11 -4.57 1.71 -4.74
C ILE A 11 -5.41 0.53 -4.28
N GLY A 12 -6.43 0.76 -3.45
CA GLY A 12 -7.36 -0.28 -3.04
C GLY A 12 -8.08 -0.92 -4.24
N PHE A 13 -8.66 -0.09 -5.11
CA PHE A 13 -9.37 -0.55 -6.31
C PHE A 13 -8.49 -1.38 -7.25
N PHE A 14 -7.27 -0.91 -7.54
CA PHE A 14 -6.36 -1.66 -8.40
C PHE A 14 -5.83 -2.93 -7.72
N THR A 15 -5.65 -2.91 -6.41
CA THR A 15 -5.28 -4.13 -5.68
C THR A 15 -6.39 -5.17 -5.79
N GLU A 16 -7.65 -4.78 -5.56
CA GLU A 16 -8.82 -5.65 -5.75
C GLU A 16 -8.89 -6.20 -7.18
N TYR A 17 -8.64 -5.37 -8.19
CA TYR A 17 -8.63 -5.79 -9.60
C TYR A 17 -7.63 -6.91 -9.90
N TYR A 18 -6.47 -6.90 -9.25
CA TYR A 18 -5.43 -7.90 -9.44
C TYR A 18 -5.55 -9.13 -8.54
N THR A 19 -6.37 -9.08 -7.48
CA THR A 19 -6.47 -10.17 -6.50
C THR A 19 -7.84 -10.87 -6.46
N SER A 20 -8.94 -10.19 -6.78
CA SER A 20 -10.25 -10.83 -6.79
C SER A 20 -10.41 -11.79 -7.96
N ASP A 21 -11.02 -12.93 -7.67
CA ASP A 21 -11.45 -13.97 -8.61
C ASP A 21 -12.50 -13.50 -9.64
N ASN A 22 -13.14 -12.34 -9.42
CA ASN A 22 -14.12 -11.76 -10.34
C ASN A 22 -13.47 -11.11 -11.57
N TYR A 23 -12.20 -10.68 -11.47
CA TYR A 23 -11.54 -9.94 -12.53
C TYR A 23 -10.66 -10.82 -13.43
N ASN A 24 -10.40 -10.30 -14.63
CA ASN A 24 -9.63 -11.00 -15.66
C ASN A 24 -8.21 -11.45 -15.25
N PRO A 25 -7.43 -10.69 -14.45
CA PRO A 25 -6.06 -11.11 -14.13
C PRO A 25 -6.03 -12.42 -13.32
N THR A 26 -6.86 -12.54 -12.29
CA THR A 26 -6.98 -13.73 -11.45
C THR A 26 -7.59 -14.90 -12.22
N LYS A 27 -8.62 -14.64 -13.06
CA LYS A 27 -9.21 -15.67 -13.95
C LYS A 27 -8.19 -16.24 -14.93
N LYS A 28 -7.36 -15.39 -15.54
CA LYS A 28 -6.26 -15.84 -16.43
C LYS A 28 -5.23 -16.69 -15.69
N LEU A 29 -4.90 -16.32 -14.45
CA LEU A 29 -4.01 -17.12 -13.62
C LEU A 29 -4.62 -18.49 -13.28
N ALA A 30 -5.92 -18.53 -12.97
CA ALA A 30 -6.64 -19.79 -12.77
C ALA A 30 -6.64 -20.65 -14.04
N ASP A 31 -6.79 -20.07 -15.23
CA ASP A 31 -6.70 -20.82 -16.50
C ASP A 31 -5.31 -21.42 -16.75
N MET A 32 -4.24 -20.77 -16.29
CA MET A 32 -2.87 -21.31 -16.39
C MET A 32 -2.64 -22.56 -15.55
N THR A 33 -3.56 -22.90 -14.64
CA THR A 33 -3.50 -24.19 -13.91
C THR A 33 -3.71 -25.39 -14.83
N LYS A 34 -4.38 -25.21 -15.97
CA LYS A 34 -4.61 -26.26 -16.99
C LYS A 34 -3.31 -26.74 -17.64
N THR A 35 -2.26 -25.92 -17.65
CA THR A 35 -0.95 -26.25 -18.23
C THR A 35 0.05 -26.76 -17.19
N GLY A 36 -0.35 -26.84 -15.91
CA GLY A 36 0.41 -27.46 -14.82
C GLY A 36 0.91 -26.48 -13.75
N PRO A 37 1.48 -26.99 -12.64
CA PRO A 37 1.89 -26.16 -11.50
C PRO A 37 2.97 -25.12 -11.84
N ALA A 38 3.91 -25.47 -12.74
CA ALA A 38 5.00 -24.57 -13.12
C ALA A 38 4.48 -23.29 -13.80
N THR A 39 3.51 -23.41 -14.70
CA THR A 39 2.90 -22.26 -15.38
C THR A 39 2.07 -21.40 -14.44
N THR A 40 1.41 -22.02 -13.45
CA THR A 40 0.69 -21.28 -12.40
C THR A 40 1.65 -20.44 -11.56
N ILE A 41 2.78 -21.00 -11.13
CA ILE A 41 3.77 -20.28 -10.30
C ILE A 41 4.38 -19.12 -11.09
N ILE A 42 4.81 -19.37 -12.33
CA ILE A 42 5.39 -18.33 -13.19
C ILE A 42 4.35 -17.24 -13.49
N GLY A 43 3.12 -17.63 -13.79
CA GLY A 43 2.02 -16.70 -14.02
C GLY A 43 1.72 -15.83 -12.80
N GLY A 44 1.71 -16.43 -11.60
CA GLY A 44 1.48 -15.72 -10.34
C GLY A 44 2.59 -14.72 -10.02
N LEU A 45 3.85 -15.12 -10.21
CA LEU A 45 5.01 -14.22 -10.06
C LEU A 45 4.93 -13.05 -11.05
N SER A 46 4.64 -13.34 -12.32
CA SER A 46 4.48 -12.31 -13.35
C SER A 46 3.34 -11.36 -13.03
N LEU A 47 2.20 -11.88 -12.56
CA LEU A 47 1.04 -11.07 -12.17
C LEU A 47 1.38 -10.13 -11.02
N GLY A 48 2.07 -10.65 -9.99
CA GLY A 48 2.53 -9.86 -8.86
C GLY A 48 3.54 -8.77 -9.25
N MET A 49 4.46 -9.05 -10.17
CA MET A 49 5.38 -8.03 -10.68
C MET A 49 4.63 -6.91 -11.40
N VAL A 50 3.67 -7.24 -12.27
CA VAL A 50 2.89 -6.25 -13.03
C VAL A 50 1.96 -5.44 -12.12
N SER A 51 1.37 -6.06 -11.09
CA SER A 51 0.42 -5.38 -10.20
C SER A 51 1.06 -4.25 -9.39
N THR A 52 2.38 -4.24 -9.21
CA THR A 52 3.10 -3.17 -8.49
C THR A 52 3.21 -1.85 -9.27
N ALA A 53 3.14 -1.89 -10.61
CA ALA A 53 3.39 -0.71 -11.44
C ALA A 53 2.36 0.40 -11.19
N ILE A 54 1.08 0.04 -11.09
CA ILE A 54 0.00 1.01 -10.91
C ILE A 54 0.06 1.71 -9.55
N PRO A 55 0.20 0.99 -8.41
CA PRO A 55 0.41 1.62 -7.11
C PRO A 55 1.60 2.58 -7.07
N VAL A 56 2.73 2.23 -7.67
CA VAL A 56 3.92 3.11 -7.73
C VAL A 56 3.63 4.40 -8.49
N ILE A 57 2.92 4.32 -9.62
CA ILE A 57 2.51 5.50 -10.39
C ILE A 57 1.56 6.38 -9.56
N ILE A 58 0.58 5.78 -8.88
CA ILE A 58 -0.39 6.51 -8.05
C ILE A 58 0.32 7.24 -6.90
N VAL A 59 1.22 6.58 -6.18
CA VAL A 59 1.99 7.21 -5.10
C VAL A 59 2.84 8.35 -5.65
N SER A 60 3.54 8.14 -6.77
CA SER A 60 4.38 9.16 -7.41
C SER A 60 3.58 10.40 -7.81
N LEU A 61 2.40 10.20 -8.41
CA LEU A 61 1.49 11.29 -8.75
C LEU A 61 0.97 12.00 -7.50
N SER A 62 0.61 11.26 -6.44
CA SER A 62 0.17 11.87 -5.18
C SER A 62 1.26 12.72 -4.55
N VAL A 63 2.53 12.29 -4.60
CA VAL A 63 3.66 13.09 -4.12
C VAL A 63 3.79 14.38 -4.93
N LEU A 64 3.81 14.29 -6.26
CA LEU A 64 3.94 15.48 -7.13
C LEU A 64 2.79 16.46 -6.95
N ILE A 65 1.55 15.96 -6.88
CA ILE A 65 0.35 16.79 -6.72
C ILE A 65 0.37 17.47 -5.35
N SER A 66 0.61 16.71 -4.27
CA SER A 66 0.60 17.26 -2.91
C SER A 66 1.73 18.27 -2.67
N PHE A 67 2.93 18.01 -3.22
CA PHE A 67 4.08 18.91 -3.12
C PHE A 67 3.84 20.24 -3.85
N ASN A 68 3.33 20.20 -5.08
CA ASN A 68 3.09 21.42 -5.86
C ASN A 68 1.93 22.24 -5.30
N LEU A 69 0.83 21.58 -4.91
CA LEU A 69 -0.35 22.27 -4.38
C LEU A 69 -0.13 22.93 -3.02
N SER A 70 0.83 22.46 -2.22
CA SER A 70 1.18 23.11 -0.95
C SER A 70 2.17 24.26 -1.10
N GLY A 71 2.55 24.62 -2.33
CA GLY A 71 3.50 25.71 -2.59
C GLY A 71 4.97 25.28 -2.56
N GLY A 72 5.25 23.98 -2.73
CA GLY A 72 6.61 23.41 -2.74
C GLY A 72 7.58 24.04 -3.75
N ALA A 73 7.06 24.68 -4.80
CA ALA A 73 7.86 25.42 -5.77
C ALA A 73 8.49 26.70 -5.17
N ASN A 74 7.85 27.32 -4.18
CA ASN A 74 8.34 28.52 -3.51
C ASN A 74 9.10 28.20 -2.23
N ASP A 75 8.61 27.22 -1.46
CA ASP A 75 9.25 26.77 -0.23
C ASP A 75 9.20 25.24 -0.16
N PHE A 76 10.38 24.63 -0.21
CA PHE A 76 10.56 23.19 -0.18
C PHE A 76 9.92 22.56 1.07
N ASN A 77 9.99 23.22 2.23
CA ASN A 77 9.45 22.69 3.48
C ASN A 77 7.92 22.67 3.48
N LEU A 78 7.28 23.68 2.90
CA LEU A 78 5.83 23.69 2.63
C LEU A 78 5.43 22.57 1.66
N GLY A 79 6.27 22.28 0.67
CA GLY A 79 6.14 21.13 -0.22
C GLY A 79 6.11 19.80 0.54
N LEU A 80 7.12 19.56 1.38
CA LEU A 80 7.24 18.36 2.21
C LEU A 80 6.08 18.23 3.21
N TYR A 81 5.64 19.33 3.80
CA TYR A 81 4.45 19.36 4.65
C TYR A 81 3.19 18.93 3.88
N GLY A 82 3.04 19.36 2.64
CA GLY A 82 1.95 18.92 1.75
C GLY A 82 1.92 17.41 1.55
N ILE A 83 3.09 16.78 1.33
CA ILE A 83 3.22 15.32 1.22
C ILE A 83 2.82 14.64 2.53
N ALA A 84 3.30 15.14 3.69
CA ALA A 84 2.95 14.59 5.00
C ALA A 84 1.44 14.63 5.26
N ILE A 85 0.79 15.76 4.95
CA ILE A 85 -0.66 15.95 5.07
C ILE A 85 -1.43 15.13 4.02
N SER A 86 -0.80 14.78 2.90
CA SER A 86 -1.33 13.79 1.96
C SER A 86 -1.32 12.38 2.57
N ALA A 87 -0.23 11.97 3.22
CA ALA A 87 -0.14 10.68 3.91
C ALA A 87 -1.22 10.54 5.00
N VAL A 88 -1.44 11.57 5.81
CA VAL A 88 -2.52 11.61 6.81
C VAL A 88 -3.89 11.47 6.14
N GLY A 89 -4.10 12.15 5.01
CA GLY A 89 -5.34 12.04 4.24
C GLY A 89 -5.58 10.65 3.63
N MET A 90 -4.51 9.93 3.28
CA MET A 90 -4.63 8.53 2.88
C MET A 90 -5.15 7.69 4.04
N LEU A 91 -4.58 7.86 5.24
CA LEU A 91 -4.94 7.12 6.46
C LEU A 91 -6.27 7.53 7.09
N SER A 92 -7.00 8.53 6.56
CA SER A 92 -8.24 9.00 7.20
C SER A 92 -9.35 7.95 7.24
N THR A 93 -9.31 6.96 6.33
CA THR A 93 -10.26 5.83 6.30
C THR A 93 -9.73 4.57 6.98
N LEU A 94 -8.58 4.66 7.67
CA LEU A 94 -7.90 3.51 8.27
C LEU A 94 -8.83 2.66 9.15
N GLY A 95 -9.75 3.28 9.91
CA GLY A 95 -10.68 2.53 10.76
C GLY A 95 -11.57 1.54 9.98
N ILE A 96 -12.06 1.94 8.80
CA ILE A 96 -12.86 1.06 7.94
C ILE A 96 -11.96 0.01 7.30
N THR A 97 -10.80 0.41 6.78
CA THR A 97 -9.84 -0.51 6.15
C THR A 97 -9.37 -1.59 7.11
N LEU A 98 -9.05 -1.23 8.35
CA LEU A 98 -8.63 -2.17 9.38
C LEU A 98 -9.77 -3.13 9.77
N ALA A 99 -11.01 -2.63 9.86
CA ALA A 99 -12.17 -3.48 10.12
C ALA A 99 -12.38 -4.52 8.99
N THR A 100 -12.15 -4.14 7.73
CA THR A 100 -12.24 -5.06 6.60
C THR A 100 -11.06 -6.04 6.50
N ASP A 101 -9.90 -5.71 7.07
CA ASP A 101 -8.76 -6.63 7.19
C ASP A 101 -9.04 -7.71 8.26
N ALA A 102 -9.57 -7.28 9.41
CA ALA A 102 -9.96 -8.19 10.49
C ALA A 102 -11.08 -9.17 10.10
N TYR A 103 -11.88 -8.81 9.09
CA TYR A 103 -12.95 -9.66 8.57
C TYR A 103 -12.44 -10.99 8.00
N GLY A 104 -11.32 -10.99 7.27
CA GLY A 104 -10.81 -12.18 6.59
C GLY A 104 -10.49 -13.35 7.52
N PRO A 105 -9.62 -13.17 8.54
CA PRO A 105 -9.30 -14.22 9.51
C PRO A 105 -10.52 -14.75 10.28
N ILE A 106 -11.53 -13.91 10.50
CA ILE A 106 -12.78 -14.32 11.15
C ILE A 106 -13.58 -15.23 10.22
N ALA A 107 -13.69 -14.90 8.93
CA ALA A 107 -14.40 -15.70 7.93
C ALA A 107 -13.72 -17.06 7.70
N ASP A 108 -12.39 -17.08 7.59
CA ASP A 108 -11.58 -18.30 7.48
C ASP A 108 -11.80 -19.22 8.69
N SER A 109 -11.68 -18.66 9.91
CA SER A 109 -11.92 -19.41 11.15
C SER A 109 -13.34 -20.00 11.22
N ALA A 110 -14.34 -19.24 10.77
CA ALA A 110 -15.73 -19.72 10.71
C ALA A 110 -15.88 -20.89 9.71
N GLY A 111 -15.22 -20.81 8.55
CA GLY A 111 -15.19 -21.90 7.57
C GLY A 111 -14.52 -23.16 8.10
N GLY A 112 -13.39 -23.01 8.81
CA GLY A 112 -12.71 -24.11 9.49
C GLY A 112 -13.58 -24.77 10.57
N ILE A 113 -14.30 -23.97 11.38
CA ILE A 113 -15.25 -24.51 12.37
C ILE A 113 -16.39 -25.27 11.69
N ALA A 114 -16.95 -24.73 10.60
CA ALA A 114 -18.03 -25.38 9.85
C ALA A 114 -17.58 -26.75 9.29
N GLU A 115 -16.36 -26.84 8.78
CA GLU A 115 -15.78 -28.08 8.27
C GLU A 115 -15.46 -29.07 9.40
N MET A 116 -14.78 -28.64 10.47
CA MET A 116 -14.42 -29.51 11.60
C MET A 116 -15.62 -30.01 12.40
N SER A 117 -16.74 -29.28 12.39
CA SER A 117 -17.98 -29.67 13.07
C SER A 117 -18.99 -30.37 12.17
N ASN A 118 -18.62 -30.70 10.93
CA ASN A 118 -19.48 -31.36 9.94
C ASN A 118 -20.86 -30.68 9.77
N GLN A 119 -20.87 -29.34 9.68
CA GLN A 119 -22.10 -28.59 9.40
C GLN A 119 -22.64 -28.89 7.99
N ASP A 120 -23.88 -28.47 7.75
CA ASP A 120 -24.51 -28.58 6.43
C ASP A 120 -23.62 -27.93 5.34
N PRO A 121 -23.45 -28.56 4.16
CA PRO A 121 -22.70 -28.00 3.03
C PRO A 121 -23.06 -26.56 2.66
N GLU A 122 -24.31 -26.13 2.91
CA GLU A 122 -24.70 -24.74 2.69
C GLU A 122 -23.91 -23.76 3.58
N VAL A 123 -23.62 -24.13 4.83
CA VAL A 123 -22.81 -23.31 5.74
C VAL A 123 -21.41 -23.15 5.19
N ARG A 124 -20.80 -24.24 4.70
CA ARG A 124 -19.44 -24.20 4.12
C ARG A 124 -19.39 -23.35 2.86
N LYS A 125 -20.36 -23.51 1.96
CA LYS A 125 -20.48 -22.69 0.75
C LYS A 125 -20.58 -21.19 1.07
N ARG A 126 -21.32 -20.83 2.14
CA ARG A 126 -21.41 -19.45 2.60
C ARG A 126 -20.06 -18.97 3.14
N THR A 127 -19.41 -19.74 4.01
CA THR A 127 -18.11 -19.33 4.60
C THR A 127 -17.00 -19.23 3.56
N ASP A 128 -16.95 -20.12 2.56
CA ASP A 128 -15.96 -20.03 1.47
C ASP A 128 -16.11 -18.75 0.64
N ALA A 129 -17.35 -18.30 0.42
CA ALA A 129 -17.61 -17.03 -0.26
C ALA A 129 -17.13 -15.83 0.57
N LEU A 130 -17.29 -15.89 1.90
CA LEU A 130 -16.80 -14.85 2.80
C LEU A 130 -15.27 -14.86 2.91
N ASP A 131 -14.64 -16.04 2.93
CA ASP A 131 -13.18 -16.18 2.95
C ASP A 131 -12.54 -15.66 1.65
N SER A 132 -13.11 -16.00 0.48
CA SER A 132 -12.64 -15.44 -0.81
C SER A 132 -12.71 -13.90 -0.82
N LEU A 133 -13.78 -13.32 -0.29
CA LEU A 133 -13.88 -11.87 -0.11
C LEU A 133 -12.81 -11.36 0.86
N GLY A 134 -12.60 -12.04 1.99
CA GLY A 134 -11.58 -11.73 3.00
C GLY A 134 -10.14 -11.73 2.45
N ASN A 135 -9.81 -12.67 1.56
CA ASN A 135 -8.52 -12.73 0.88
C ASN A 135 -8.29 -11.50 -0.02
N THR A 136 -9.34 -11.04 -0.68
CA THR A 136 -9.30 -9.83 -1.49
C THR A 136 -9.14 -8.58 -0.62
N THR A 137 -9.92 -8.45 0.46
CA THR A 137 -9.85 -7.28 1.35
C THR A 137 -8.51 -7.20 2.08
N ALA A 138 -7.93 -8.33 2.48
CA ALA A 138 -6.60 -8.40 3.08
C ALA A 138 -5.52 -7.89 2.10
N ALA A 139 -5.62 -8.23 0.82
CA ALA A 139 -4.71 -7.70 -0.19
C ALA A 139 -4.85 -6.17 -0.34
N THR A 140 -6.09 -5.67 -0.45
CA THR A 140 -6.38 -4.22 -0.52
C THR A 140 -5.80 -3.48 0.69
N CYS A 141 -5.92 -4.04 1.89
CA CYS A 141 -5.35 -3.46 3.11
C CYS A 141 -3.82 -3.42 3.07
N LYS A 142 -3.17 -4.48 2.59
CA LYS A 142 -1.71 -4.49 2.38
C LYS A 142 -1.27 -3.44 1.36
N GLY A 143 -1.98 -3.31 0.24
CA GLY A 143 -1.71 -2.28 -0.77
C GLY A 143 -1.80 -0.86 -0.18
N PHE A 144 -2.86 -0.61 0.59
CA PHE A 144 -3.07 0.66 1.29
C PHE A 144 -1.99 0.95 2.35
N ALA A 145 -1.61 -0.06 3.15
CA ALA A 145 -0.53 0.06 4.14
C ALA A 145 0.82 0.38 3.48
N ILE A 146 1.15 -0.27 2.36
CA ILE A 146 2.39 -0.02 1.61
C ILE A 146 2.39 1.39 1.02
N GLY A 147 1.28 1.81 0.39
CA GLY A 147 1.19 3.14 -0.20
C GLY A 147 1.26 4.27 0.83
N SER A 148 0.60 4.09 1.98
CA SER A 148 0.68 5.06 3.09
C SER A 148 2.07 5.07 3.74
N ALA A 149 2.72 3.93 3.88
CA ALA A 149 4.10 3.84 4.35
C ALA A 149 5.08 4.59 3.43
N ALA A 150 4.93 4.47 2.10
CA ALA A 150 5.76 5.20 1.15
C ALA A 150 5.63 6.73 1.28
N LEU A 151 4.40 7.25 1.38
CA LEU A 151 4.16 8.68 1.61
C LEU A 151 4.68 9.14 2.98
N THR A 152 4.51 8.32 4.00
CA THR A 152 4.95 8.62 5.37
C THR A 152 6.48 8.59 5.49
N ALA A 153 7.17 7.68 4.80
CA ALA A 153 8.62 7.61 4.78
C ALA A 153 9.24 8.90 4.25
N LEU A 154 8.68 9.48 3.18
CA LEU A 154 9.11 10.79 2.67
C LEU A 154 8.92 11.91 3.70
N ALA A 155 7.79 11.92 4.40
CA ALA A 155 7.53 12.87 5.48
C ALA A 155 8.54 12.70 6.64
N PHE A 156 8.90 11.48 7.00
CA PHE A 156 9.92 11.23 8.02
C PHE A 156 11.32 11.64 7.59
N ILE A 157 11.71 11.43 6.33
CA ILE A 157 13.00 11.89 5.80
C ILE A 157 13.07 13.43 5.88
N ALA A 158 11.97 14.11 5.53
CA ALA A 158 11.85 15.56 5.65
C ALA A 158 11.98 16.04 7.10
N ALA A 159 11.25 15.43 8.03
CA ALA A 159 11.29 15.77 9.45
C ALA A 159 12.67 15.48 10.07
N TYR A 160 13.32 14.41 9.65
CA TYR A 160 14.68 14.06 10.07
C TYR A 160 15.70 15.10 9.60
N LYS A 161 15.62 15.51 8.33
CA LYS A 161 16.44 16.61 7.79
C LYS A 161 16.26 17.89 8.61
N ASP A 162 15.02 18.32 8.82
CA ASP A 162 14.71 19.55 9.55
C ASP A 162 15.23 19.49 11.01
N SER A 163 15.06 18.35 11.67
CA SER A 163 15.58 18.13 13.03
C SER A 163 17.10 18.29 13.11
N ILE A 164 17.84 17.72 12.15
CA ILE A 164 19.29 17.86 12.09
C ILE A 164 19.69 19.31 11.83
N GLU A 165 19.06 19.99 10.86
CA GLU A 165 19.36 21.39 10.56
C GLU A 165 19.10 22.30 11.76
N ASN A 166 18.05 22.03 12.55
CA ASN A 166 17.77 22.77 13.78
C ASN A 166 18.84 22.55 14.86
N ILE A 167 19.34 21.31 15.04
CA ILE A 167 20.45 21.01 15.95
C ILE A 167 21.74 21.72 15.50
N VAL A 168 22.05 21.69 14.20
CA VAL A 168 23.21 22.38 13.64
C VAL A 168 23.15 23.89 13.86
N LYS A 169 21.98 24.51 13.64
CA LYS A 169 21.75 25.95 13.89
C LYS A 169 21.92 26.33 15.37
N SER A 170 21.64 25.40 16.29
CA SER A 170 21.79 25.62 17.74
C SER A 170 23.24 25.63 18.26
N GLY A 171 24.23 25.45 17.38
CA GLY A 171 25.63 25.81 17.65
C GLY A 171 26.57 24.66 18.04
N ALA A 172 26.13 23.41 17.99
CA ALA A 172 26.96 22.27 18.44
C ALA A 172 27.93 21.73 17.37
N TYR A 173 27.63 21.83 16.07
CA TYR A 173 28.43 21.25 14.99
C TYR A 173 28.22 22.00 13.67
N LYS A 174 29.27 22.19 12.85
CA LYS A 174 29.13 22.58 11.44
C LYS A 174 28.90 21.32 10.60
N PHE A 175 27.64 20.99 10.35
CA PHE A 175 27.27 19.83 9.56
C PHE A 175 26.24 20.23 8.51
N GLU A 176 26.49 19.89 7.25
CA GLU A 176 25.55 20.12 6.16
C GLU A 176 24.85 18.81 5.84
N PHE A 177 23.54 18.76 6.04
CA PHE A 177 22.76 17.56 5.79
C PHE A 177 22.60 17.35 4.28
N ASN A 178 23.42 16.45 3.72
CA ASN A 178 23.52 16.19 2.29
C ASN A 178 22.97 14.80 1.93
N LEU A 179 21.76 14.77 1.35
CA LEU A 179 21.10 13.58 0.78
C LEU A 179 21.34 13.41 -0.73
N SER A 180 22.38 14.03 -1.29
CA SER A 180 22.73 13.81 -2.68
C SER A 180 23.07 12.34 -2.91
N ILE A 181 22.49 11.76 -3.95
CA ILE A 181 22.80 10.38 -4.38
C ILE A 181 24.27 10.26 -4.83
N LEU A 182 24.94 11.39 -5.11
CA LEU A 182 26.38 11.43 -5.42
C LEU A 182 27.27 11.38 -4.17
N ASN A 183 26.71 11.51 -2.95
CA ASN A 183 27.46 11.34 -1.72
C ASN A 183 27.73 9.84 -1.49
N PRO A 184 29.00 9.37 -1.42
CA PRO A 184 29.31 7.96 -1.22
C PRO A 184 28.67 7.35 0.04
N GLN A 185 28.52 8.14 1.11
CA GLN A 185 27.89 7.67 2.35
C GLN A 185 26.38 7.43 2.18
N VAL A 186 25.71 8.22 1.35
CA VAL A 186 24.29 8.04 1.01
C VAL A 186 24.14 6.90 0.00
N LEU A 187 25.07 6.76 -0.95
CA LEU A 187 25.01 5.72 -1.98
C LEU A 187 25.20 4.30 -1.42
N ILE A 188 25.98 4.14 -0.34
CA ILE A 188 26.20 2.84 0.32
C ILE A 188 25.00 2.42 1.19
N GLY A 189 24.20 3.39 1.67
CA GLY A 189 23.05 3.16 2.54
C GLY A 189 21.78 2.79 1.76
#